data_AF-A0A1G2Q3Q1-F1
#
_entry.id   AF-A0A1G2Q3Q1-F1
#
_cell.length_a   1.000
_cell.length_b   1.000
_cell.length_c   1.000
_cell.angle_alpha   90.00
_cell.angle_beta   90.00
_cell.angle_gamma   90.00
#
_symmetry.space_group_name_H-M   'P 1'
#
loop_
_entity.id
_entity.type
_entity.pdbx_description
1 polymer ?
#
loop_
_entity_poly.entity_id
_entity_poly.type
_entity_poly.pdbx_seq_one_letter_code
_entity_poly.pdbx_strand_id
1 'polypeptide(L)'
;MATFDDVKNLVLQNNPEADLTMLELAYDFANKAHAGQKRLDGTDYITHSLATALTLAKMNLDQDTIIAGLLHDVPEDTAIPLEEVEKNFGPQVGKLVRGVTKLGKIKYRGLERYAENLRKMFVAMAEDVRVVIIKLTDRLHNLETLDSLPPVKQQRIARETLEIYAPIANRLGIGELKGELEDLAFRYVYPEEYTWVVKQSKTRLEDQLAYINEVIEKLKELLQKNGVKFISIHGRMKHLYSLYRKLQRKDMDISKVYDLVAVRIIVNNEADCYHVLGLLHSQWKPLPGRIKDYIAQPKPNGYRSLHTTVFGEAGRIVEFQIRDTEMHDHAEYGIAAHWHYKEGRQAELKLPPEQLKWITELLQWQKEISDNEQYLDSLKLDIFQNRIFVFTPKGDVIDLPEDATPVDFAYYIHSDIGNRCTGARINEKMSPLDTMLKSGDLVEIIVDKNRAGPAEDWLKFAKTNMARTHIKSFLKKKRGGLAKIFSRRQAKTTNPS
;
A
#
# COMPACT_ATOMS: atom_id res chain seq x y z
N MET A 1 -13.13 -25.37 -2.86
CA MET A 1 -11.77 -25.29 -3.42
C MET A 1 -11.89 -24.66 -4.79
N ALA A 2 -10.95 -23.79 -5.17
CA ALA A 2 -10.92 -23.21 -6.50
C ALA A 2 -10.79 -24.32 -7.55
N THR A 3 -11.64 -24.31 -8.56
CA THR A 3 -11.58 -25.22 -9.71
C THR A 3 -11.05 -24.50 -10.93
N PHE A 4 -10.57 -25.26 -11.91
CA PHE A 4 -10.13 -24.67 -13.18
C PHE A 4 -11.31 -24.04 -13.95
N ASP A 5 -12.51 -24.60 -13.82
CA ASP A 5 -13.71 -24.01 -14.42
C ASP A 5 -14.05 -22.64 -13.81
N ASP A 6 -13.81 -22.43 -12.51
CA ASP A 6 -13.98 -21.11 -11.88
C ASP A 6 -13.05 -20.08 -12.52
N VAL A 7 -11.80 -20.45 -12.80
CA VAL A 7 -10.82 -19.58 -13.47
C VAL A 7 -11.28 -19.25 -14.90
N LYS A 8 -11.67 -20.27 -15.68
CA LYS A 8 -12.16 -20.07 -17.06
C LYS A 8 -13.40 -19.17 -17.11
N ASN A 9 -14.39 -19.44 -16.24
CA ASN A 9 -15.61 -18.67 -16.18
C ASN A 9 -15.34 -17.20 -15.88
N LEU A 10 -14.39 -16.92 -15.00
CA LEU A 10 -14.03 -15.55 -14.65
C LEU A 10 -13.27 -14.84 -15.78
N VAL A 11 -12.36 -15.55 -16.45
CA VAL A 11 -11.66 -15.02 -17.65
C VAL A 11 -12.68 -14.69 -18.75
N LEU A 12 -13.65 -15.56 -19.02
CA LEU A 12 -14.70 -15.31 -20.00
C LEU A 12 -15.68 -14.22 -19.59
N GLN A 13 -15.97 -14.07 -18.29
CA GLN A 13 -16.77 -12.95 -17.79
C GLN A 13 -16.09 -11.61 -18.03
N ASN A 14 -14.77 -11.57 -17.88
CA ASN A 14 -13.99 -10.36 -18.09
C ASN A 14 -13.74 -10.08 -19.58
N ASN A 15 -13.49 -11.13 -20.37
CA ASN A 15 -13.28 -11.05 -21.81
C ASN A 15 -13.98 -12.23 -22.53
N PRO A 16 -15.21 -12.02 -23.04
CA PRO A 16 -15.99 -13.07 -23.69
C PRO A 16 -15.37 -13.67 -24.95
N GLU A 17 -14.42 -12.97 -25.59
CA GLU A 17 -13.72 -13.42 -26.80
C GLU A 17 -12.34 -14.04 -26.49
N ALA A 18 -11.98 -14.21 -25.23
CA ALA A 18 -10.68 -14.74 -24.83
C ALA A 18 -10.44 -16.17 -25.36
N ASP A 19 -9.28 -16.38 -25.99
CA ASP A 19 -8.81 -17.72 -26.37
C ASP A 19 -8.26 -18.46 -25.15
N LEU A 20 -9.00 -19.43 -24.62
CA LEU A 20 -8.61 -20.19 -23.44
C LEU A 20 -7.56 -21.26 -23.72
N THR A 21 -7.22 -21.56 -24.98
CA THR A 21 -6.37 -22.71 -25.35
C THR A 21 -5.05 -22.73 -24.59
N MET A 22 -4.37 -21.59 -24.50
CA MET A 22 -3.09 -21.48 -23.77
C MET A 22 -3.27 -21.64 -22.25
N LEU A 23 -4.41 -21.21 -21.71
CA LEU A 23 -4.73 -21.34 -20.29
C LEU A 23 -5.02 -22.81 -19.94
N GLU A 24 -5.75 -23.53 -20.79
CA GLU A 24 -6.01 -24.96 -20.64
C GLU A 24 -4.72 -25.79 -20.72
N LEU A 25 -3.85 -25.47 -21.69
CA LEU A 25 -2.53 -26.08 -21.81
C LEU A 25 -1.69 -25.86 -20.53
N ALA A 26 -1.73 -24.64 -19.97
CA ALA A 26 -1.00 -24.30 -18.75
C ALA A 26 -1.50 -25.06 -17.54
N TYR A 27 -2.82 -25.21 -17.40
CA TYR A 27 -3.43 -26.01 -16.34
C TYR A 27 -3.02 -27.48 -16.46
N ASP A 28 -3.13 -28.08 -17.64
CA ASP A 28 -2.74 -29.47 -17.86
C ASP A 28 -1.26 -29.69 -17.59
N PHE A 29 -0.41 -28.73 -17.98
CA PHE A 29 1.02 -28.76 -17.72
C PHE A 29 1.33 -28.70 -16.22
N ALA A 30 0.75 -27.74 -15.50
CA ALA A 30 0.91 -27.61 -14.05
C ALA A 30 0.40 -28.85 -13.29
N ASN A 31 -0.78 -29.35 -13.69
CA ASN A 31 -1.40 -30.51 -13.07
C ASN A 31 -0.56 -31.78 -13.26
N LYS A 32 0.01 -31.96 -14.46
CA LYS A 32 0.96 -33.07 -14.72
C LYS A 32 2.28 -32.89 -13.96
N ALA A 33 2.82 -31.67 -13.91
CA ALA A 33 4.07 -31.38 -13.23
C ALA A 33 4.00 -31.67 -11.72
N HIS A 34 2.89 -31.30 -11.10
CA HIS A 34 2.62 -31.51 -9.68
C HIS A 34 1.88 -32.82 -9.38
N ALA A 35 1.78 -33.75 -10.35
CA ALA A 35 1.06 -35.00 -10.16
C ALA A 35 1.65 -35.82 -9.01
N GLY A 36 0.82 -36.18 -8.03
CA GLY A 36 1.24 -36.90 -6.82
C GLY A 36 1.91 -36.02 -5.75
N GLN A 37 2.12 -34.73 -6.01
CA GLN A 37 2.60 -33.78 -5.01
C GLN A 37 1.43 -33.28 -4.16
N LYS A 38 1.61 -33.36 -2.84
CA LYS A 38 0.62 -32.88 -1.86
C LYS A 38 1.18 -31.74 -1.03
N ARG A 39 0.30 -30.83 -0.63
CA ARG A 39 0.60 -29.80 0.37
C ARG A 39 0.56 -30.40 1.78
N LEU A 40 1.00 -29.61 2.75
CA LEU A 40 1.08 -30.04 4.15
C LEU A 40 -0.30 -30.29 4.79
N ASP A 41 -1.35 -29.69 4.25
CA ASP A 41 -2.75 -29.94 4.62
C ASP A 41 -3.34 -31.21 3.95
N GLY A 42 -2.55 -31.91 3.12
CA GLY A 42 -2.95 -33.14 2.43
C GLY A 42 -3.68 -32.93 1.09
N THR A 43 -3.90 -31.67 0.68
CA THR A 43 -4.52 -31.31 -0.60
C THR A 43 -3.53 -31.44 -1.75
N ASP A 44 -4.04 -31.64 -2.97
CA ASP A 44 -3.19 -31.72 -4.16
C ASP A 44 -2.58 -30.34 -4.45
N TYR A 45 -1.29 -30.31 -4.83
CA TYR A 45 -0.55 -29.05 -4.96
C TYR A 45 -1.17 -28.09 -5.98
N ILE A 46 -1.78 -28.62 -7.04
CA ILE A 46 -2.48 -27.84 -8.09
C ILE A 46 -3.54 -26.89 -7.54
N THR A 47 -4.13 -27.20 -6.37
CA THR A 47 -5.13 -26.33 -5.72
C THR A 47 -4.55 -24.96 -5.36
N HIS A 48 -3.27 -24.88 -5.00
CA HIS A 48 -2.58 -23.63 -4.72
C HIS A 48 -2.36 -22.80 -5.98
N SER A 49 -1.89 -23.43 -7.05
CA SER A 49 -1.72 -22.77 -8.35
C SER A 49 -3.06 -22.24 -8.88
N LEU A 50 -4.13 -23.03 -8.77
CA LEU A 50 -5.48 -22.63 -9.15
C LEU A 50 -6.00 -21.46 -8.31
N ALA A 51 -5.82 -21.47 -6.99
CA ALA A 51 -6.22 -20.37 -6.14
C ALA A 51 -5.47 -19.06 -6.49
N THR A 52 -4.18 -19.17 -6.76
CA THR A 52 -3.35 -18.04 -7.21
C THR A 52 -3.86 -17.48 -8.53
N ALA A 53 -4.11 -18.34 -9.52
CA ALA A 53 -4.66 -17.95 -10.82
C ALA A 53 -6.07 -17.36 -10.73
N LEU A 54 -6.93 -17.92 -9.88
CA LEU A 54 -8.28 -17.40 -9.64
C LEU A 54 -8.23 -15.98 -9.07
N THR A 55 -7.36 -15.72 -8.09
CA THR A 55 -7.20 -14.37 -7.53
C THR A 55 -6.68 -13.39 -8.58
N LEU A 56 -5.73 -13.79 -9.42
CA LEU A 56 -5.24 -12.96 -10.53
C LEU A 56 -6.35 -12.67 -11.56
N ALA A 57 -7.20 -13.64 -11.86
CA ALA A 57 -8.36 -13.46 -12.73
C ALA A 57 -9.43 -12.54 -12.11
N LYS A 58 -9.66 -12.59 -10.78
CA LYS A 58 -10.54 -11.63 -10.06
C LYS A 58 -10.04 -10.21 -10.16
N MET A 59 -8.73 -10.01 -10.18
CA MET A 59 -8.09 -8.71 -10.37
C MET A 59 -8.10 -8.25 -11.84
N ASN A 60 -8.71 -9.03 -12.74
CA ASN A 60 -8.78 -8.81 -14.18
C ASN A 60 -7.42 -8.55 -14.84
N LEU A 61 -6.43 -9.38 -14.50
CA LEU A 61 -5.10 -9.32 -15.12
C LEU A 61 -5.07 -10.06 -16.46
N ASP A 62 -4.08 -9.72 -17.27
CA ASP A 62 -3.86 -10.33 -18.58
C ASP A 62 -3.61 -11.85 -18.50
N GLN A 63 -3.98 -12.55 -19.57
CA GLN A 63 -3.91 -14.01 -19.62
C GLN A 63 -2.49 -14.56 -19.35
N ASP A 64 -1.44 -13.87 -19.82
CA ASP A 64 -0.05 -14.26 -19.53
C ASP A 64 0.25 -14.26 -18.02
N THR A 65 -0.31 -13.31 -17.27
CA THR A 65 -0.16 -13.23 -15.81
C THR A 65 -0.89 -14.37 -15.11
N ILE A 66 -2.11 -14.68 -15.57
CA ILE A 66 -2.91 -15.79 -15.02
C ILE A 66 -2.20 -17.12 -15.29
N ILE A 67 -1.69 -17.33 -16.50
CA ILE A 67 -0.87 -18.50 -16.88
C ILE A 67 0.39 -18.57 -16.02
N ALA A 68 1.11 -17.45 -15.86
CA ALA A 68 2.29 -17.41 -15.00
C ALA A 68 1.95 -17.74 -13.54
N GLY A 69 0.79 -17.33 -13.04
CA GLY A 69 0.27 -17.71 -11.72
C GLY A 69 -0.01 -19.22 -11.58
N LEU A 70 -0.51 -19.89 -12.62
CA LEU A 70 -0.65 -21.35 -12.62
C LEU A 70 0.71 -22.07 -12.58
N LEU A 71 1.70 -21.50 -13.24
CA LEU A 71 3.01 -22.12 -13.46
C LEU A 71 4.09 -21.68 -12.46
N HIS A 72 3.77 -20.77 -11.52
CA HIS A 72 4.79 -20.02 -10.77
C HIS A 72 5.75 -20.89 -9.94
N ASP A 73 5.26 -22.01 -9.40
CA ASP A 73 6.04 -22.94 -8.58
C ASP A 73 6.58 -24.14 -9.37
N VAL A 74 6.15 -24.33 -10.63
CA VAL A 74 6.54 -25.51 -11.43
C VAL A 74 8.08 -25.63 -11.52
N PRO A 75 8.85 -24.57 -11.84
CA PRO A 75 10.31 -24.69 -11.92
C PRO A 75 11.03 -24.74 -10.57
N GLU A 76 10.34 -24.45 -9.46
CA GLU A 76 10.92 -24.48 -8.11
C GLU A 76 10.71 -25.84 -7.43
N ASP A 77 9.54 -26.43 -7.61
CA ASP A 77 9.09 -27.62 -6.89
C ASP A 77 9.11 -28.91 -7.71
N THR A 78 9.31 -28.81 -9.03
CA THR A 78 9.34 -29.98 -9.93
C THR A 78 10.67 -30.10 -10.67
N ALA A 79 10.86 -31.20 -11.40
CA ALA A 79 12.04 -31.41 -12.23
C ALA A 79 12.03 -30.59 -13.54
N ILE A 80 10.94 -29.90 -13.83
CA ILE A 80 10.75 -29.16 -15.09
C ILE A 80 11.56 -27.86 -15.05
N PRO A 81 12.49 -27.65 -15.99
CA PRO A 81 13.29 -26.44 -16.04
C PRO A 81 12.47 -25.26 -16.57
N LEU A 82 12.87 -24.05 -16.19
CA LEU A 82 12.23 -22.81 -16.62
C LEU A 82 12.29 -22.61 -18.14
N GLU A 83 13.32 -23.12 -18.80
CA GLU A 83 13.48 -23.12 -20.25
C GLU A 83 12.34 -23.87 -20.95
N GLU A 84 11.79 -24.90 -20.31
CA GLU A 84 10.66 -25.66 -20.84
C GLU A 84 9.35 -24.85 -20.72
N VAL A 85 9.17 -24.10 -19.64
CA VAL A 85 8.05 -23.16 -19.50
C VAL A 85 8.11 -22.08 -20.59
N GLU A 86 9.29 -21.48 -20.80
CA GLU A 86 9.49 -20.45 -21.82
C GLU A 86 9.25 -20.97 -23.24
N LYS A 87 9.66 -22.22 -23.52
CA LYS A 87 9.44 -22.87 -24.81
C LYS A 87 7.96 -23.13 -25.11
N ASN A 88 7.19 -23.57 -24.10
CA ASN A 88 5.78 -23.95 -24.29
C ASN A 88 4.82 -22.75 -24.23
N PHE A 89 5.12 -21.74 -23.42
CA PHE A 89 4.20 -20.62 -23.12
C PHE A 89 4.74 -19.25 -23.58
N GLY A 90 5.93 -19.23 -24.18
CA GLY A 90 6.53 -18.04 -24.76
C GLY A 90 7.38 -17.21 -23.77
N PRO A 91 8.10 -16.20 -24.30
CA PRO A 91 9.08 -15.42 -23.56
C PRO A 91 8.46 -14.56 -22.44
N GLN A 92 7.22 -14.09 -22.59
CA GLN A 92 6.57 -13.25 -21.59
C GLN A 92 6.22 -14.04 -20.33
N VAL A 93 5.50 -15.16 -20.48
CA VAL A 93 5.20 -16.08 -19.36
C VAL A 93 6.50 -16.58 -18.72
N GLY A 94 7.49 -16.98 -19.53
CA GLY A 94 8.80 -17.40 -19.03
C GLY A 94 9.49 -16.32 -18.19
N LYS A 95 9.45 -15.06 -18.61
CA LYS A 95 10.00 -13.92 -17.85
C LYS A 95 9.28 -13.73 -16.51
N LEU A 96 7.94 -13.82 -16.50
CA LEU A 96 7.15 -13.67 -15.27
C LEU A 96 7.47 -14.77 -14.25
N VAL A 97 7.41 -16.04 -14.68
CA VAL A 97 7.72 -17.20 -13.83
C VAL A 97 9.16 -17.11 -13.30
N ARG A 98 10.13 -16.75 -14.16
CA ARG A 98 11.52 -16.49 -13.77
C ARG A 98 11.62 -15.45 -12.65
N GLY A 99 10.85 -14.37 -12.78
CA GLY A 99 10.79 -13.30 -11.79
C GLY A 99 10.31 -13.82 -10.45
N VAL A 100 9.22 -14.59 -10.43
CA VAL A 100 8.61 -15.11 -9.19
C VAL A 100 9.55 -16.11 -8.49
N THR A 101 10.16 -17.05 -9.22
CA THR A 101 11.13 -18.00 -8.67
C THR A 101 12.35 -17.29 -8.06
N LYS A 102 12.81 -16.17 -8.64
CA LYS A 102 13.91 -15.37 -8.06
C LYS A 102 13.55 -14.74 -6.72
N LEU A 103 12.28 -14.39 -6.51
CA LEU A 103 11.78 -13.84 -5.24
C LEU A 103 11.76 -14.90 -4.13
N GLY A 104 11.51 -16.18 -4.47
CA GLY A 104 11.46 -17.29 -3.50
C GLY A 104 12.81 -17.67 -2.88
N LYS A 105 13.90 -17.62 -3.66
CA LYS A 105 15.23 -18.11 -3.26
C LYS A 105 15.98 -17.16 -2.33
N ILE A 106 15.89 -17.29 -1.01
CA ILE A 106 16.54 -16.36 -0.06
C ILE A 106 17.71 -17.03 0.67
N LYS A 107 18.90 -16.40 0.69
CA LYS A 107 20.12 -17.00 1.25
C LYS A 107 20.39 -16.62 2.70
N TYR A 108 19.95 -15.43 3.13
CA TYR A 108 20.29 -14.87 4.44
C TYR A 108 19.28 -15.22 5.54
N ARG A 109 19.61 -14.86 6.79
CA ARG A 109 18.75 -15.01 7.99
C ARG A 109 18.51 -13.65 8.64
N GLY A 110 17.48 -13.54 9.47
CA GLY A 110 17.23 -12.33 10.27
C GLY A 110 17.00 -11.05 9.46
N LEU A 111 17.67 -9.96 9.84
CA LEU A 111 17.51 -8.62 9.24
C LEU A 111 18.05 -8.56 7.79
N GLU A 112 19.12 -9.30 7.49
CA GLU A 112 19.69 -9.38 6.15
C GLU A 112 18.73 -10.04 5.15
N ARG A 113 18.00 -11.07 5.60
CA ARG A 113 16.92 -11.69 4.81
C ARG A 113 15.84 -10.70 4.45
N TYR A 114 15.43 -9.88 5.41
CA TYR A 114 14.41 -8.85 5.19
C TYR A 114 14.88 -7.85 4.13
N ALA A 115 16.12 -7.37 4.23
CA ALA A 115 16.72 -6.45 3.27
C ALA A 115 16.82 -7.07 1.86
N GLU A 116 17.28 -8.32 1.77
CA GLU A 116 17.38 -9.04 0.51
C GLU A 116 16.00 -9.19 -0.14
N ASN A 117 14.97 -9.54 0.65
CA ASN A 117 13.59 -9.70 0.17
C ASN A 117 13.06 -8.41 -0.41
N LEU A 118 13.19 -7.31 0.32
CA LEU A 118 12.78 -5.99 -0.17
C LEU A 118 13.52 -5.61 -1.44
N ARG A 119 14.84 -5.78 -1.49
CA ARG A 119 15.65 -5.50 -2.68
C ARG A 119 15.14 -6.30 -3.88
N LYS A 120 14.90 -7.59 -3.71
CA LYS A 120 14.39 -8.46 -4.76
C LYS A 120 13.00 -8.03 -5.24
N MET A 121 12.10 -7.70 -4.30
CA MET A 121 10.76 -7.19 -4.62
C MET A 121 10.84 -5.91 -5.44
N PHE A 122 11.71 -4.95 -5.09
CA PHE A 122 11.85 -3.69 -5.84
C PHE A 122 12.46 -3.87 -7.23
N VAL A 123 13.47 -4.72 -7.37
CA VAL A 123 14.05 -5.03 -8.68
C VAL A 123 13.00 -5.70 -9.57
N ALA A 124 12.28 -6.70 -9.05
CA ALA A 124 11.20 -7.36 -9.77
C ALA A 124 10.11 -6.37 -10.18
N MET A 125 9.70 -5.47 -9.29
CA MET A 125 8.69 -4.45 -9.58
C MET A 125 9.10 -3.48 -10.67
N ALA A 126 10.37 -3.08 -10.69
CA ALA A 126 10.92 -2.17 -11.69
C ALA A 126 11.05 -2.83 -13.07
N GLU A 127 11.32 -4.13 -13.12
CA GLU A 127 11.36 -4.90 -14.36
C GLU A 127 9.97 -5.24 -14.89
N ASP A 128 9.08 -5.70 -14.00
CA ASP A 128 7.69 -6.06 -14.29
C ASP A 128 6.87 -6.23 -12.99
N VAL A 129 5.96 -5.29 -12.72
CA VAL A 129 5.11 -5.32 -11.53
C VAL A 129 4.21 -6.55 -11.43
N ARG A 130 3.90 -7.21 -12.55
CA ARG A 130 3.07 -8.44 -12.56
C ARG A 130 3.72 -9.55 -11.74
N VAL A 131 5.06 -9.61 -11.72
CA VAL A 131 5.83 -10.55 -10.87
C VAL A 131 5.52 -10.34 -9.38
N VAL A 132 5.43 -9.08 -8.95
CA VAL A 132 5.12 -8.75 -7.55
C VAL A 132 3.65 -9.07 -7.24
N ILE A 133 2.74 -8.80 -8.16
CA ILE A 133 1.32 -9.13 -7.98
C ILE A 133 1.13 -10.64 -7.84
N ILE A 134 1.75 -11.45 -8.70
CA ILE A 134 1.75 -12.92 -8.58
C ILE A 134 2.31 -13.35 -7.22
N LYS A 135 3.39 -12.72 -6.72
CA LYS A 135 3.95 -13.07 -5.41
C LYS A 135 3.05 -12.67 -4.24
N LEU A 136 2.29 -11.59 -4.37
CA LEU A 136 1.32 -11.17 -3.35
C LEU A 136 0.12 -12.13 -3.30
N THR A 137 -0.38 -12.59 -4.45
CA THR A 137 -1.49 -13.55 -4.52
C THR A 137 -1.07 -14.95 -4.07
N ASP A 138 0.15 -15.39 -4.40
CA ASP A 138 0.77 -16.58 -3.82
C ASP A 138 0.83 -16.45 -2.28
N ARG A 139 1.35 -15.32 -1.77
CA ARG A 139 1.44 -15.08 -0.33
C ARG A 139 0.08 -15.08 0.35
N LEU A 140 -0.97 -14.58 -0.30
CA LEU A 140 -2.34 -14.62 0.22
C LEU A 140 -2.80 -16.06 0.45
N HIS A 141 -2.73 -16.92 -0.58
CA HIS A 141 -3.14 -18.31 -0.44
C HIS A 141 -2.31 -19.09 0.58
N ASN A 142 -1.00 -18.77 0.69
CA ASN A 142 -0.15 -19.33 1.73
C ASN A 142 -0.59 -18.95 3.15
N LEU A 143 -1.18 -17.77 3.35
CA LEU A 143 -1.76 -17.38 4.64
C LEU A 143 -3.10 -18.04 4.92
N GLU A 144 -3.93 -18.26 3.90
CA GLU A 144 -5.21 -18.98 4.03
C GLU A 144 -5.02 -20.43 4.49
N THR A 145 -3.88 -21.03 4.14
CA THR A 145 -3.53 -22.43 4.45
C THR A 145 -2.44 -22.56 5.52
N LEU A 146 -2.15 -21.48 6.25
CA LEU A 146 -1.03 -21.38 7.18
C LEU A 146 -1.16 -22.30 8.40
N ASP A 147 -2.40 -22.67 8.79
CA ASP A 147 -2.70 -23.49 9.97
C ASP A 147 -2.00 -24.87 9.95
N SER A 148 -1.65 -25.38 8.77
CA SER A 148 -0.95 -26.67 8.59
C SER A 148 0.55 -26.63 8.91
N LEU A 149 1.15 -25.45 9.09
CA LEU A 149 2.57 -25.28 9.36
C LEU A 149 2.92 -25.27 10.86
N PRO A 150 4.16 -25.58 11.26
CA PRO A 150 4.61 -25.40 12.64
C PRO A 150 4.50 -23.95 13.12
N PRO A 151 4.18 -23.68 14.40
CA PRO A 151 3.93 -22.32 14.93
C PRO A 151 5.04 -21.30 14.62
N VAL A 152 6.31 -21.71 14.70
CA VAL A 152 7.46 -20.86 14.37
C VAL A 152 7.44 -20.41 12.91
N LYS A 153 7.04 -21.29 11.97
CA LYS A 153 6.91 -20.93 10.56
C LYS A 153 5.69 -20.04 10.33
N GLN A 154 4.56 -20.32 11.00
CA GLN A 154 3.34 -19.50 10.91
C GLN A 154 3.64 -18.05 11.32
N GLN A 155 4.20 -17.84 12.50
CA GLN A 155 4.52 -16.51 13.01
C GLN A 155 5.52 -15.77 12.11
N ARG A 156 6.53 -16.48 11.58
CA ARG A 156 7.50 -15.90 10.66
C ARG A 156 6.85 -15.42 9.36
N ILE A 157 6.03 -16.26 8.72
CA ILE A 157 5.36 -15.94 7.45
C ILE A 157 4.38 -14.79 7.64
N ALA A 158 3.56 -14.84 8.70
CA ALA A 158 2.60 -13.79 9.01
C ALA A 158 3.28 -12.45 9.35
N ARG A 159 4.38 -12.47 10.11
CA ARG A 159 5.14 -11.25 10.41
C ARG A 159 5.78 -10.65 9.16
N GLU A 160 6.35 -11.49 8.31
CA GLU A 160 6.87 -11.06 7.01
C GLU A 160 5.76 -10.45 6.14
N THR A 161 4.55 -11.01 6.16
CA THR A 161 3.39 -10.43 5.48
C THR A 161 3.08 -9.02 5.97
N LEU A 162 2.94 -8.80 7.28
CA LEU A 162 2.63 -7.48 7.84
C LEU A 162 3.73 -6.45 7.59
N GLU A 163 5.00 -6.87 7.63
CA GLU A 163 6.14 -5.96 7.53
C GLU A 163 6.63 -5.71 6.10
N ILE A 164 6.25 -6.55 5.13
CA ILE A 164 6.70 -6.46 3.73
C ILE A 164 5.53 -6.46 2.75
N TYR A 165 4.77 -7.57 2.71
CA TYR A 165 3.84 -7.82 1.61
C TYR A 165 2.61 -6.91 1.64
N ALA A 166 1.97 -6.76 2.80
CA ALA A 166 0.82 -5.87 2.95
C ALA A 166 1.17 -4.39 2.65
N PRO A 167 2.28 -3.83 3.18
CA PRO A 167 2.71 -2.49 2.80
C PRO A 167 3.01 -2.32 1.31
N ILE A 168 3.59 -3.32 0.65
CA ILE A 168 3.81 -3.30 -0.80
C ILE A 168 2.48 -3.29 -1.56
N ALA A 169 1.51 -4.14 -1.19
CA ALA A 169 0.17 -4.14 -1.77
C ALA A 169 -0.51 -2.76 -1.62
N ASN A 170 -0.40 -2.14 -0.44
CA ASN A 170 -0.91 -0.79 -0.18
C ASN A 170 -0.27 0.27 -1.10
N ARG A 171 1.04 0.16 -1.36
CA ARG A 171 1.79 1.10 -2.22
C ARG A 171 1.44 0.94 -3.69
N LEU A 172 1.13 -0.28 -4.12
CA LEU A 172 0.57 -0.59 -5.45
C LEU A 172 -0.92 -0.21 -5.57
N GLY A 173 -1.53 0.32 -4.50
CA GLY A 173 -2.94 0.71 -4.48
C GLY A 173 -3.91 -0.46 -4.37
N ILE A 174 -3.42 -1.69 -4.15
CA ILE A 174 -4.22 -2.92 -4.09
C ILE A 174 -4.81 -3.06 -2.69
N GLY A 175 -5.86 -2.27 -2.42
CA GLY A 175 -6.40 -2.07 -1.08
C GLY A 175 -7.03 -3.32 -0.47
N GLU A 176 -7.72 -4.12 -1.28
CA GLU A 176 -8.41 -5.31 -0.80
C GLU A 176 -7.41 -6.42 -0.43
N LEU A 177 -6.48 -6.71 -1.33
CA LEU A 177 -5.39 -7.66 -1.08
C LEU A 177 -4.59 -7.30 0.16
N LYS A 178 -4.30 -6.01 0.36
CA LYS A 178 -3.66 -5.54 1.60
C LYS A 178 -4.50 -5.91 2.82
N GLY A 179 -5.80 -5.61 2.82
CA GLY A 179 -6.70 -5.87 3.95
C GLY A 179 -6.78 -7.35 4.30
N GLU A 180 -6.89 -8.23 3.30
CA GLU A 180 -6.90 -9.68 3.49
C GLU A 180 -5.55 -10.20 4.03
N LEU A 181 -4.43 -9.77 3.46
CA LEU A 181 -3.09 -10.11 3.94
C LEU A 181 -2.90 -9.68 5.41
N GLU A 182 -3.37 -8.48 5.76
CA GLU A 182 -3.28 -7.95 7.12
C GLU A 182 -4.11 -8.78 8.11
N ASP A 183 -5.37 -9.07 7.79
CA ASP A 183 -6.28 -9.78 8.69
C ASP A 183 -5.85 -11.25 8.88
N LEU A 184 -5.45 -11.93 7.80
CA LEU A 184 -4.96 -13.30 7.87
C LEU A 184 -3.65 -13.39 8.66
N ALA A 185 -2.76 -12.40 8.54
CA ALA A 185 -1.53 -12.39 9.31
C ALA A 185 -1.75 -11.99 10.79
N PHE A 186 -2.72 -11.12 11.07
CA PHE A 186 -2.97 -10.56 12.39
C PHE A 186 -3.18 -11.64 13.45
N ARG A 187 -3.97 -12.68 13.14
CA ARG A 187 -4.25 -13.79 14.07
C ARG A 187 -3.02 -14.60 14.51
N TYR A 188 -1.93 -14.58 13.73
CA TYR A 188 -0.70 -15.32 14.05
C TYR A 188 0.37 -14.44 14.67
N VAL A 189 0.40 -13.15 14.33
CA VAL A 189 1.39 -12.22 14.88
C VAL A 189 0.98 -11.71 16.26
N TYR A 190 -0.32 -11.45 16.46
CA TYR A 190 -0.89 -10.87 17.68
C TYR A 190 -2.19 -11.62 18.08
N PRO A 191 -2.09 -12.89 18.51
CA PRO A 191 -3.26 -13.75 18.71
C PRO A 191 -4.20 -13.27 19.84
N GLU A 192 -3.64 -12.71 20.92
CA GLU A 192 -4.41 -12.21 22.06
C GLU A 192 -5.20 -10.97 21.65
N GLU A 193 -4.53 -10.03 20.97
CA GLU A 193 -5.14 -8.80 20.48
C GLU A 193 -6.18 -9.07 19.41
N TYR A 194 -5.92 -10.02 18.49
CA TYR A 194 -6.90 -10.47 17.51
C TYR A 194 -8.19 -10.96 18.20
N THR A 195 -8.03 -11.87 19.17
CA THR A 195 -9.16 -12.45 19.91
C THR A 195 -9.94 -11.36 20.66
N TRP A 196 -9.23 -10.41 21.26
CA TRP A 196 -9.84 -9.27 21.93
C TRP A 196 -10.63 -8.37 20.96
N VAL A 197 -10.03 -7.99 19.82
CA VAL A 197 -10.69 -7.14 18.81
C VAL A 197 -11.95 -7.81 18.27
N VAL A 198 -11.89 -9.10 17.95
CA VAL A 198 -13.05 -9.88 17.46
C VAL A 198 -14.18 -9.89 18.51
N LYS A 199 -13.85 -10.12 19.78
CA LYS A 199 -14.84 -10.13 20.85
C LYS A 199 -15.51 -8.77 21.04
N GLN A 200 -14.72 -7.69 21.02
CA GLN A 200 -15.24 -6.33 21.19
C GLN A 200 -16.05 -5.85 19.98
N SER A 201 -15.68 -6.26 18.76
CA SER A 201 -16.35 -5.83 17.55
C SER A 201 -17.69 -6.55 17.33
N LYS A 202 -17.81 -7.84 17.70
CA LYS A 202 -18.99 -8.67 17.38
C LYS A 202 -20.33 -8.06 17.82
N THR A 203 -20.50 -7.74 19.09
CA THR A 203 -21.77 -7.20 19.62
C THR A 203 -22.14 -5.86 18.99
N ARG A 204 -21.14 -5.04 18.67
CA ARG A 204 -21.35 -3.71 18.10
C ARG A 204 -21.57 -3.75 16.59
N LEU A 205 -20.99 -4.73 15.90
CA LEU A 205 -21.18 -4.98 14.49
C LEU A 205 -22.63 -5.35 14.19
N GLU A 206 -23.26 -6.23 14.99
CA GLU A 206 -24.65 -6.66 14.76
C GLU A 206 -25.64 -5.47 14.82
N ASP A 207 -25.57 -4.64 15.88
CA ASP A 207 -26.39 -3.42 16.00
C ASP A 207 -26.07 -2.39 14.90
N GLN A 208 -24.78 -2.23 14.54
CA GLN A 208 -24.37 -1.28 13.52
C GLN A 208 -24.78 -1.70 12.11
N LEU A 209 -24.76 -3.00 11.79
CA LEU A 209 -25.20 -3.55 10.51
C LEU A 209 -26.71 -3.38 10.31
N ALA A 210 -27.52 -3.65 11.34
CA ALA A 210 -28.96 -3.44 11.29
C ALA A 210 -29.29 -1.96 10.98
N TYR A 211 -28.65 -1.04 11.71
CA TYR A 211 -28.82 0.39 11.48
C TYR A 211 -28.33 0.85 10.11
N ILE A 212 -27.21 0.32 9.63
CA ILE A 212 -26.71 0.67 8.31
C ILE A 212 -27.65 0.19 7.20
N ASN A 213 -28.28 -0.96 7.35
CA ASN A 213 -29.28 -1.41 6.39
C ASN A 213 -30.47 -0.45 6.32
N GLU A 214 -30.95 0.07 7.45
CA GLU A 214 -31.99 1.11 7.46
C GLU A 214 -31.53 2.40 6.76
N VAL A 215 -30.28 2.83 7.00
CA VAL A 215 -29.70 4.00 6.33
C VAL A 215 -29.55 3.77 4.83
N ILE A 216 -29.18 2.56 4.39
CA ILE A 216 -29.05 2.19 2.98
C ILE A 216 -30.40 2.26 2.28
N GLU A 217 -31.49 1.76 2.88
CA GLU A 217 -32.82 1.83 2.27
C GLU A 217 -33.30 3.27 2.13
N LYS A 218 -33.16 4.10 3.17
CA LYS A 218 -33.45 5.55 3.10
C LYS A 218 -32.62 6.26 2.03
N LEU A 219 -31.36 5.87 1.90
CA LEU A 219 -30.46 6.42 0.89
C LEU A 219 -30.92 6.02 -0.53
N LYS A 220 -31.30 4.76 -0.76
CA LYS A 220 -31.82 4.32 -2.07
C LYS A 220 -33.06 5.12 -2.46
N GLU A 221 -34.00 5.30 -1.54
CA GLU A 221 -35.20 6.12 -1.77
C GLU A 221 -34.85 7.57 -2.10
N LEU A 222 -33.92 8.17 -1.35
CA LEU A 222 -33.44 9.54 -1.59
C LEU A 222 -32.82 9.69 -2.98
N LEU A 223 -31.97 8.75 -3.40
CA LEU A 223 -31.32 8.81 -4.71
C LEU A 223 -32.32 8.59 -5.85
N GLN A 224 -33.23 7.63 -5.72
CA GLN A 224 -34.28 7.36 -6.71
C GLN A 224 -35.21 8.57 -6.91
N LYS A 225 -35.65 9.21 -5.81
CA LYS A 225 -36.51 10.39 -5.87
C LYS A 225 -35.87 11.57 -6.60
N ASN A 226 -34.54 11.68 -6.53
CA ASN A 226 -33.77 12.74 -7.17
C ASN A 226 -33.19 12.31 -8.54
N GLY A 227 -33.60 11.15 -9.07
CA GLY A 227 -33.19 10.67 -10.39
C GLY A 227 -31.72 10.27 -10.50
N VAL A 228 -31.03 10.04 -9.38
CA VAL A 228 -29.62 9.64 -9.37
C VAL A 228 -29.53 8.12 -9.56
N LYS A 229 -28.83 7.71 -10.62
CA LYS A 229 -28.54 6.29 -10.88
C LYS A 229 -27.34 5.86 -10.05
N PHE A 230 -27.46 4.73 -9.36
CA PHE A 230 -26.35 4.09 -8.64
C PHE A 230 -26.22 2.63 -9.09
N ILE A 231 -25.01 2.09 -9.00
CA ILE A 231 -24.69 0.72 -9.38
C ILE A 231 -24.82 -0.20 -8.18
N SER A 232 -24.24 0.20 -7.04
CA SER A 232 -24.42 -0.53 -5.79
C SER A 232 -24.29 0.37 -4.57
N ILE A 233 -24.98 -0.02 -3.51
CA ILE A 233 -24.89 0.60 -2.18
C ILE A 233 -24.83 -0.54 -1.17
N HIS A 234 -23.77 -0.59 -0.38
CA HIS A 234 -23.57 -1.66 0.61
C HIS A 234 -22.76 -1.19 1.80
N GLY A 235 -22.93 -1.87 2.94
CA GLY A 235 -22.07 -1.69 4.10
C GLY A 235 -20.73 -2.40 3.91
N ARG A 236 -19.62 -1.67 4.03
CA ARG A 236 -18.27 -2.21 4.08
C ARG A 236 -17.80 -2.27 5.53
N MET A 237 -17.50 -3.48 6.01
CA MET A 237 -16.82 -3.68 7.28
C MET A 237 -15.35 -3.30 7.16
N LYS A 238 -14.78 -2.72 8.21
CA LYS A 238 -13.33 -2.48 8.27
C LYS A 238 -12.61 -3.77 8.65
N HIS A 239 -11.48 -4.00 7.99
CA HIS A 239 -10.53 -5.06 8.33
C HIS A 239 -10.11 -4.98 9.81
N LEU A 240 -9.99 -6.14 10.46
CA LEU A 240 -9.74 -6.27 11.89
C LEU A 240 -8.40 -5.66 12.30
N TYR A 241 -7.36 -5.84 11.48
CA TYR A 241 -6.05 -5.27 11.75
C TYR A 241 -6.05 -3.74 11.64
N SER A 242 -6.76 -3.19 10.65
CA SER A 242 -6.96 -1.74 10.52
C SER A 242 -7.73 -1.17 11.72
N LEU A 243 -8.73 -1.91 12.22
CA LEU A 243 -9.44 -1.57 13.46
C LEU A 243 -8.50 -1.60 14.67
N TYR A 244 -7.70 -2.66 14.83
CA TYR A 244 -6.70 -2.78 15.90
C TYR A 244 -5.74 -1.58 15.91
N ARG A 245 -5.14 -1.25 14.76
CA ARG A 245 -4.25 -0.08 14.62
C ARG A 245 -4.94 1.23 15.01
N LYS A 246 -6.23 1.36 14.73
CA LYS A 246 -7.02 2.53 15.10
C LYS A 246 -7.31 2.57 16.60
N LEU A 247 -7.59 1.42 17.22
CA LEU A 247 -7.80 1.30 18.66
C LEU A 247 -6.52 1.64 19.43
N GLN A 248 -5.35 1.19 18.98
CA GLN A 248 -4.06 1.55 19.57
C GLN A 248 -3.86 3.07 19.65
N ARG A 249 -4.21 3.81 18.60
CA ARG A 249 -4.13 5.29 18.57
C ARG A 249 -5.16 6.00 19.46
N LYS A 250 -6.16 5.27 19.97
CA LYS A 250 -7.27 5.79 20.79
C LYS A 250 -7.31 5.16 22.17
N ASP A 251 -6.16 4.74 22.70
CA ASP A 251 -6.00 4.14 24.03
C ASP A 251 -6.81 2.84 24.21
N MET A 252 -6.96 2.06 23.14
CA MET A 252 -7.73 0.82 23.10
C MET A 252 -9.23 0.96 23.44
N ASP A 253 -9.76 2.18 23.35
CA ASP A 253 -11.17 2.46 23.64
C ASP A 253 -12.04 2.36 22.39
N ILE A 254 -12.80 1.26 22.30
CA ILE A 254 -13.74 1.03 21.20
C ILE A 254 -14.89 2.03 21.19
N SER A 255 -15.26 2.66 22.32
CA SER A 255 -16.35 3.66 22.38
C SER A 255 -16.05 4.86 21.46
N LYS A 256 -14.77 5.21 21.32
CA LYS A 256 -14.27 6.30 20.46
C LYS A 256 -14.21 5.93 18.97
N VAL A 257 -14.51 4.70 18.58
CA VAL A 257 -14.53 4.24 17.19
C VAL A 257 -15.98 4.16 16.73
N TYR A 258 -16.37 5.11 15.88
CA TYR A 258 -17.75 5.24 15.40
C TYR A 258 -17.99 4.55 14.05
N ASP A 259 -16.90 4.21 13.36
CA ASP A 259 -16.85 3.89 11.94
C ASP A 259 -16.40 2.46 11.70
N LEU A 260 -16.93 1.49 12.46
CA LEU A 260 -16.65 0.06 12.25
C LEU A 260 -17.15 -0.41 10.89
N VAL A 261 -18.27 0.15 10.44
CA VAL A 261 -18.87 -0.11 9.14
C VAL A 261 -19.11 1.23 8.45
N ALA A 262 -18.67 1.33 7.20
CA ALA A 262 -18.90 2.50 6.33
C ALA A 262 -19.90 2.13 5.24
N VAL A 263 -20.71 3.08 4.79
CA VAL A 263 -21.61 2.89 3.65
C VAL A 263 -20.86 3.26 2.38
N ARG A 264 -20.72 2.32 1.46
CA ARG A 264 -20.12 2.54 0.15
C ARG A 264 -21.20 2.73 -0.90
N ILE A 265 -21.05 3.77 -1.71
CA ILE A 265 -21.93 4.14 -2.81
C ILE A 265 -21.10 4.14 -4.08
N ILE A 266 -21.46 3.29 -5.03
CA ILE A 266 -20.86 3.23 -6.37
C ILE A 266 -21.85 3.84 -7.36
N VAL A 267 -21.41 4.87 -8.07
CA VAL A 267 -22.18 5.58 -9.11
C VAL A 267 -21.55 5.43 -10.49
N ASN A 268 -22.19 5.99 -11.51
CA ASN A 268 -21.73 5.82 -12.89
C ASN A 268 -20.56 6.72 -13.26
N ASN A 269 -20.49 7.93 -12.69
CA ASN A 269 -19.50 8.93 -13.07
C ASN A 269 -19.15 9.86 -11.89
N GLU A 270 -18.09 10.64 -12.09
CA GLU A 270 -17.59 11.61 -11.12
C GLU A 270 -18.62 12.69 -10.74
N ALA A 271 -19.43 13.19 -11.68
CA ALA A 271 -20.43 14.23 -11.38
C ALA A 271 -21.53 13.72 -10.43
N ASP A 272 -21.97 12.48 -10.61
CA ASP A 272 -22.90 11.81 -9.71
C ASP A 272 -22.31 11.66 -8.31
N CYS A 273 -20.99 11.54 -8.15
CA CYS A 273 -20.36 11.46 -6.83
C CYS A 273 -20.63 12.73 -6.01
N TYR A 274 -20.44 13.91 -6.61
CA TYR A 274 -20.68 15.18 -5.96
C TYR A 274 -22.18 15.47 -5.77
N HIS A 275 -23.01 15.02 -6.71
CA HIS A 275 -24.46 15.12 -6.56
C HIS A 275 -24.95 14.30 -5.35
N VAL A 276 -24.50 13.05 -5.22
CA VAL A 276 -24.78 12.23 -4.03
C VAL A 276 -24.26 12.90 -2.76
N LEU A 277 -23.05 13.47 -2.76
CA LEU A 277 -22.52 14.18 -1.60
C LEU A 277 -23.46 15.31 -1.15
N GLY A 278 -23.96 16.13 -2.09
CA GLY A 278 -24.92 17.20 -1.81
C GLY A 278 -26.24 16.68 -1.24
N LEU A 279 -26.78 15.59 -1.82
CA LEU A 279 -28.00 14.95 -1.32
C LEU A 279 -27.82 14.42 0.10
N LEU A 280 -26.70 13.76 0.38
CA LEU A 280 -26.36 13.29 1.73
C LEU A 280 -26.35 14.45 2.74
N HIS A 281 -25.71 15.57 2.39
CA HIS A 281 -25.60 16.73 3.28
C HIS A 281 -26.92 17.51 3.42
N SER A 282 -27.84 17.37 2.47
CA SER A 282 -29.21 17.89 2.58
C SER A 282 -30.06 17.10 3.58
N GLN A 283 -29.84 15.79 3.66
CA GLN A 283 -30.61 14.89 4.54
C GLN A 283 -29.99 14.77 5.93
N TRP A 284 -28.66 14.70 6.01
CA TRP A 284 -27.90 14.49 7.24
C TRP A 284 -26.83 15.56 7.42
N LYS A 285 -26.72 16.08 8.65
CA LYS A 285 -25.75 17.14 8.97
C LYS A 285 -24.32 16.57 8.93
N PRO A 286 -23.41 17.12 8.12
CA PRO A 286 -22.01 16.67 8.09
C PRO A 286 -21.27 17.06 9.37
N LEU A 287 -20.37 16.18 9.81
CA LEU A 287 -19.47 16.44 10.93
C LEU A 287 -18.31 17.33 10.46
N PRO A 288 -18.06 18.51 11.07
CA PRO A 288 -16.99 19.40 10.64
C PRO A 288 -15.60 18.74 10.62
N GLY A 289 -14.82 19.01 9.58
CA GLY A 289 -13.48 18.44 9.40
C GLY A 289 -13.45 16.95 9.04
N ARG A 290 -14.60 16.35 8.68
CA ARG A 290 -14.73 14.94 8.28
C ARG A 290 -15.21 14.74 6.85
N ILE A 291 -15.16 15.79 6.04
CA ILE A 291 -15.34 15.71 4.59
C ILE A 291 -13.94 15.65 3.98
N LYS A 292 -13.69 14.67 3.12
CA LYS A 292 -12.43 14.51 2.41
C LYS A 292 -12.70 14.22 0.95
N ASP A 293 -12.16 15.06 0.09
CA ASP A 293 -12.31 14.94 -1.35
C ASP A 293 -11.05 14.33 -1.94
N TYR A 294 -10.99 12.99 -1.99
CA TYR A 294 -9.89 12.31 -2.68
C TYR A 294 -10.12 12.19 -4.19
N ILE A 295 -11.23 12.70 -4.73
CA ILE A 295 -11.44 12.74 -6.18
C ILE A 295 -10.61 13.88 -6.77
N ALA A 296 -10.76 15.08 -6.19
CA ALA A 296 -9.99 16.27 -6.55
C ALA A 296 -8.53 16.17 -6.05
N GLN A 297 -8.29 15.48 -4.94
CA GLN A 297 -6.97 15.30 -4.34
C GLN A 297 -6.67 13.80 -4.11
N PRO A 298 -6.34 13.05 -5.17
CA PRO A 298 -6.03 11.63 -5.07
C PRO A 298 -4.91 11.35 -4.07
N LYS A 299 -4.97 10.18 -3.41
CA LYS A 299 -3.82 9.72 -2.61
C LYS A 299 -2.67 9.29 -3.53
N PRO A 300 -1.41 9.26 -3.07
CA PRO A 300 -0.25 8.85 -3.87
C PRO A 300 -0.29 7.42 -4.43
N ASN A 301 -1.11 6.54 -3.83
CA ASN A 301 -1.34 5.20 -4.37
C ASN A 301 -2.43 5.18 -5.46
N GLY A 302 -2.92 6.34 -5.90
CA GLY A 302 -3.98 6.51 -6.91
C GLY A 302 -5.40 6.44 -6.36
N TYR A 303 -5.58 6.27 -5.04
CA TYR A 303 -6.93 6.13 -4.46
C TYR A 303 -7.76 7.42 -4.61
N ARG A 304 -8.97 7.26 -5.17
CA ARG A 304 -9.97 8.31 -5.36
C ARG A 304 -11.32 7.91 -4.77
N SER A 305 -11.93 8.81 -4.00
CA SER A 305 -13.28 8.69 -3.42
C SER A 305 -13.63 9.94 -2.61
N LEU A 306 -14.91 10.29 -2.51
CA LEU A 306 -15.40 11.26 -1.53
C LEU A 306 -15.71 10.54 -0.22
N HIS A 307 -15.13 11.01 0.88
CA HIS A 307 -15.45 10.52 2.21
C HIS A 307 -16.20 11.61 2.97
N THR A 308 -17.34 11.28 3.56
CA THR A 308 -18.05 12.19 4.45
C THR A 308 -18.55 11.44 5.67
N THR A 309 -18.40 12.04 6.84
CA THR A 309 -19.03 11.54 8.07
C THR A 309 -20.17 12.46 8.46
N VAL A 310 -21.35 11.90 8.73
CA VAL A 310 -22.56 12.66 9.05
C VAL A 310 -23.19 12.18 10.35
N PHE A 311 -24.00 13.04 10.97
CA PHE A 311 -24.90 12.67 12.05
C PHE A 311 -26.15 12.03 11.47
N GLY A 312 -26.32 10.74 11.73
CA GLY A 312 -27.55 10.01 11.49
C GLY A 312 -28.56 10.18 12.63
N GLU A 313 -29.66 9.43 12.54
CA GLU A 313 -30.71 9.41 13.55
C GLU A 313 -30.20 8.92 14.91
N ALA A 314 -30.85 9.40 15.99
CA ALA A 314 -30.47 9.11 17.38
C ALA A 314 -29.01 9.47 17.75
N GLY A 315 -28.38 10.40 17.00
CA GLY A 315 -27.00 10.84 17.24
C GLY A 315 -25.93 9.81 16.82
N ARG A 316 -26.31 8.75 16.11
CA ARG A 316 -25.37 7.77 15.55
C ARG A 316 -24.57 8.43 14.42
N ILE A 317 -23.31 8.05 14.30
CA ILE A 317 -22.40 8.61 13.28
C ILE A 317 -22.26 7.59 12.15
N VAL A 318 -22.37 8.06 10.91
CA VAL A 318 -22.21 7.23 9.71
C VAL A 318 -21.15 7.82 8.79
N GLU A 319 -20.22 6.97 8.36
CA GLU A 319 -19.22 7.30 7.34
C GLU A 319 -19.70 6.80 5.98
N PHE A 320 -19.77 7.69 4.99
CA PHE A 320 -20.08 7.38 3.60
C PHE A 320 -18.83 7.50 2.74
N GLN A 321 -18.66 6.56 1.82
CA GLN A 321 -17.65 6.56 0.77
C GLN A 321 -18.35 6.55 -0.58
N ILE A 322 -18.13 7.59 -1.39
CA ILE A 322 -18.76 7.76 -2.70
C ILE A 322 -17.66 7.71 -3.76
N ARG A 323 -17.87 6.95 -4.81
CA ARG A 323 -16.95 6.86 -5.95
C ARG A 323 -17.67 6.27 -7.15
N ASP A 324 -17.13 6.46 -8.35
CA ASP A 324 -17.64 5.77 -9.53
C ASP A 324 -17.05 4.35 -9.67
N THR A 325 -17.37 3.69 -10.78
CA THR A 325 -16.93 2.31 -11.05
C THR A 325 -15.43 2.24 -11.28
N GLU A 326 -14.88 3.13 -12.11
CA GLU A 326 -13.44 3.17 -12.40
C GLU A 326 -12.62 3.41 -11.12
N MET A 327 -13.04 4.38 -10.30
CA MET A 327 -12.44 4.65 -8.99
C MET A 327 -12.61 3.47 -8.01
N HIS A 328 -13.70 2.72 -8.11
CA HIS A 328 -13.90 1.52 -7.32
C HIS A 328 -12.88 0.45 -7.71
N ASP A 329 -12.77 0.13 -9.00
CA ASP A 329 -11.86 -0.89 -9.51
C ASP A 329 -10.40 -0.53 -9.20
N HIS A 330 -10.02 0.74 -9.38
CA HIS A 330 -8.71 1.24 -8.96
C HIS A 330 -8.45 1.13 -7.47
N ALA A 331 -9.46 1.30 -6.62
CA ALA A 331 -9.28 1.20 -5.18
C ALA A 331 -9.20 -0.24 -4.66
N GLU A 332 -9.88 -1.18 -5.32
CA GLU A 332 -9.82 -2.60 -4.95
C GLU A 332 -8.56 -3.27 -5.53
N TYR A 333 -8.29 -3.04 -6.82
CA TYR A 333 -7.24 -3.74 -7.57
C TYR A 333 -6.00 -2.89 -7.84
N GLY A 334 -6.01 -1.60 -7.48
CA GLY A 334 -4.85 -0.73 -7.56
C GLY A 334 -4.35 -0.60 -8.98
N ILE A 335 -3.06 -0.88 -9.14
CA ILE A 335 -2.41 -0.85 -10.44
C ILE A 335 -3.02 -1.86 -11.42
N ALA A 336 -3.47 -3.03 -10.94
CA ALA A 336 -4.03 -4.09 -11.77
C ALA A 336 -5.26 -3.62 -12.57
N ALA A 337 -6.05 -2.67 -12.03
CA ALA A 337 -7.19 -2.10 -12.73
C ALA A 337 -6.80 -1.32 -14.01
N HIS A 338 -5.58 -0.79 -14.13
CA HIS A 338 -5.14 -0.11 -15.36
C HIS A 338 -5.06 -1.04 -16.57
N TRP A 339 -4.93 -2.36 -16.37
CA TRP A 339 -4.92 -3.33 -17.46
C TRP A 339 -6.29 -3.47 -18.12
N HIS A 340 -7.38 -3.33 -17.35
CA HIS A 340 -8.76 -3.37 -17.84
C HIS A 340 -9.04 -2.37 -18.97
N TYR A 341 -8.44 -1.17 -18.93
CA TYR A 341 -8.81 -0.07 -19.84
C TYR A 341 -7.93 0.05 -21.09
N LYS A 342 -6.86 -0.74 -21.23
CA LYS A 342 -5.89 -0.64 -22.34
C LYS A 342 -5.79 -1.88 -23.23
N GLU A 343 -6.77 -2.77 -23.19
CA GLU A 343 -6.84 -3.85 -24.18
C GLU A 343 -7.14 -3.27 -25.57
N GLY A 344 -6.14 -3.30 -26.46
CA GLY A 344 -6.32 -2.89 -27.85
C GLY A 344 -5.04 -2.75 -28.67
N ARG A 345 -3.87 -2.52 -28.07
CA ARG A 345 -2.58 -2.54 -28.79
C ARG A 345 -1.47 -3.00 -27.87
N GLN A 346 -0.48 -3.70 -28.43
CA GLN A 346 0.84 -3.97 -27.83
C GLN A 346 1.46 -2.69 -27.26
N ALA A 347 1.04 -2.28 -26.08
CA ALA A 347 1.59 -1.16 -25.37
C ALA A 347 2.35 -1.73 -24.19
N GLU A 348 3.67 -1.64 -24.23
CA GLU A 348 4.50 -1.70 -23.03
C GLU A 348 3.93 -0.70 -22.02
N LEU A 349 3.15 -1.22 -21.07
CA LEU A 349 2.50 -0.45 -20.04
C LEU A 349 3.58 -0.03 -19.03
N LYS A 350 4.15 1.15 -19.26
CA LYS A 350 4.99 1.81 -18.27
C LYS A 350 4.10 2.18 -17.08
N LEU A 351 4.47 1.69 -15.90
CA LEU A 351 3.97 2.11 -14.60
C LEU A 351 3.74 3.65 -14.59
N PRO A 352 2.64 4.16 -13.98
CA PRO A 352 2.42 5.60 -13.89
C PRO A 352 3.66 6.32 -13.34
N PRO A 353 4.08 7.49 -13.87
CA PRO A 353 5.32 8.16 -13.46
C PRO A 353 5.43 8.39 -11.94
N GLU A 354 4.30 8.66 -11.27
CA GLU A 354 4.23 8.84 -9.82
C GLU A 354 4.52 7.55 -9.04
N GLN A 355 4.04 6.41 -9.54
CA GLN A 355 4.33 5.10 -8.97
C GLN A 355 5.73 4.61 -9.34
N LEU A 356 6.29 5.04 -10.49
CA LEU A 356 7.70 4.82 -10.81
C LEU A 356 8.63 5.64 -9.94
N LYS A 357 8.22 6.85 -9.53
CA LYS A 357 9.11 7.78 -8.82
C LYS A 357 9.64 7.18 -7.53
N TRP A 358 8.78 6.60 -6.69
CA TRP A 358 9.23 5.98 -5.44
C TRP A 358 10.07 4.71 -5.68
N ILE A 359 9.77 3.92 -6.72
CA ILE A 359 10.59 2.75 -7.10
C ILE A 359 11.97 3.20 -7.57
N THR A 360 12.03 4.28 -8.37
CA THR A 360 13.27 4.83 -8.93
C THR A 360 14.11 5.49 -7.84
N GLU A 361 13.50 6.21 -6.90
CA GLU A 361 14.15 6.76 -5.70
C GLU A 361 14.78 5.63 -4.85
N LEU A 362 14.07 4.52 -4.66
CA LEU A 362 14.60 3.35 -3.94
C LEU A 362 15.76 2.66 -4.68
N LEU A 363 15.67 2.52 -6.01
CA LEU A 363 16.75 1.97 -6.83
C LEU A 363 17.97 2.90 -6.88
N GLN A 364 17.78 4.22 -6.81
CA GLN A 364 18.89 5.16 -6.70
C GLN A 364 19.58 5.05 -5.34
N TRP A 365 18.81 4.92 -4.26
CA TRP A 365 19.37 4.66 -2.92
C TRP A 365 20.14 3.33 -2.88
N GLN A 366 19.76 2.33 -3.68
CA GLN A 366 20.49 1.07 -3.81
C GLN A 366 21.96 1.25 -4.23
N LYS A 367 22.25 2.22 -5.12
CA LYS A 367 23.63 2.46 -5.59
C LYS A 367 24.54 3.05 -4.52
N GLU A 368 23.97 3.64 -3.48
CA GLU A 368 24.70 4.29 -2.38
C GLU A 368 24.91 3.36 -1.17
N ILE A 369 24.33 2.15 -1.18
CA ILE A 369 24.38 1.21 -0.06
C ILE A 369 25.57 0.27 -0.22
N SER A 370 26.65 0.60 0.49
CA SER A 370 27.71 -0.33 0.87
C SER A 370 27.84 -0.29 2.40
N ASP A 371 27.59 -1.44 3.05
CA ASP A 371 28.03 -1.80 4.42
C ASP A 371 27.48 -1.03 5.65
N ASN A 372 26.16 -0.97 5.90
CA ASN A 372 25.70 -0.64 7.27
C ASN A 372 24.33 -1.20 7.68
N GLU A 373 24.31 -2.01 8.75
CA GLU A 373 23.09 -2.58 9.37
C GLU A 373 22.16 -1.51 9.96
N GLN A 374 22.71 -0.39 10.47
CA GLN A 374 21.91 0.72 11.02
C GLN A 374 21.00 1.40 9.97
N TYR A 375 21.20 1.14 8.67
CA TYR A 375 20.44 1.75 7.58
C TYR A 375 19.14 1.00 7.24
N LEU A 376 19.01 -0.26 7.66
CA LEU A 376 17.83 -1.08 7.38
C LEU A 376 16.62 -0.67 8.24
N ASP A 377 16.86 -0.37 9.51
CA ASP A 377 15.80 0.15 10.39
C ASP A 377 15.33 1.53 9.94
N SER A 378 16.23 2.34 9.37
CA SER A 378 15.84 3.62 8.79
C SER A 378 15.03 3.47 7.50
N LEU A 379 15.37 2.52 6.63
CA LEU A 379 14.57 2.20 5.42
C LEU A 379 13.18 1.68 5.78
N LYS A 380 13.07 0.82 6.81
CA LYS A 380 11.77 0.36 7.32
C LYS A 380 10.85 1.52 7.71
N LEU A 381 11.40 2.50 8.44
CA LEU A 381 10.65 3.65 8.93
C LEU A 381 10.15 4.55 7.79
N ASP A 382 10.97 4.82 6.76
CA ASP A 382 10.58 5.75 5.68
C ASP A 382 9.64 5.12 4.64
N ILE A 383 9.74 3.81 4.41
CA ILE A 383 9.00 3.11 3.33
C ILE A 383 7.65 2.59 3.82
N PHE A 384 7.56 2.08 5.05
CA PHE A 384 6.37 1.37 5.55
C PHE A 384 5.56 2.14 6.59
N GLN A 385 5.96 3.35 6.97
CA GLN A 385 5.07 4.23 7.72
C GLN A 385 3.90 4.65 6.84
N ASN A 386 2.73 4.80 7.47
CA ASN A 386 1.61 5.46 6.80
C ASN A 386 2.07 6.84 6.37
N ARG A 387 1.46 7.37 5.33
CA ARG A 387 1.84 8.69 4.84
C ARG A 387 0.74 9.72 5.09
N ILE A 388 1.16 10.95 5.32
CA ILE A 388 0.32 12.13 5.46
C ILE A 388 0.50 13.01 4.23
N PHE A 389 -0.58 13.69 3.85
CA PHE A 389 -0.59 14.60 2.71
C PHE A 389 -0.68 16.02 3.21
N VAL A 390 0.32 16.83 2.91
CA VAL A 390 0.40 18.23 3.32
C VAL A 390 0.47 19.13 2.10
N PHE A 391 -0.11 20.31 2.21
CA PHE A 391 -0.24 21.25 1.11
C PHE A 391 0.81 22.33 1.21
N THR A 392 1.34 22.74 0.05
CA THR A 392 2.05 24.00 -0.06
C THR A 392 1.05 25.16 -0.16
N PRO A 393 1.46 26.42 0.10
CA PRO A 393 0.61 27.59 -0.13
C PRO A 393 0.17 27.77 -1.59
N LYS A 394 0.83 27.09 -2.54
CA LYS A 394 0.48 27.12 -3.97
C LYS A 394 -0.54 26.05 -4.36
N GLY A 395 -0.90 25.15 -3.44
CA GLY A 395 -1.83 24.05 -3.68
C GLY A 395 -1.18 22.72 -4.05
N ASP A 396 0.17 22.67 -4.19
CA ASP A 396 0.87 21.41 -4.44
C ASP A 396 0.74 20.45 -3.25
N VAL A 397 0.50 19.16 -3.53
CA VAL A 397 0.39 18.10 -2.52
C VAL A 397 1.74 17.42 -2.32
N ILE A 398 2.18 17.32 -1.08
CA ILE A 398 3.45 16.68 -0.71
C ILE A 398 3.18 15.46 0.18
N ASP A 399 3.81 14.34 -0.20
CA ASP A 399 3.68 13.03 0.45
C ASP A 399 4.82 12.79 1.47
N LEU A 400 4.50 12.83 2.76
CA LEU A 400 5.45 12.63 3.87
C LEU A 400 5.06 11.45 4.76
N PRO A 401 6.00 10.80 5.46
CA PRO A 401 5.64 9.79 6.45
C PRO A 401 4.81 10.40 7.60
N GLU A 402 3.96 9.57 8.22
CA GLU A 402 3.23 9.87 9.45
C GLU A 402 4.22 10.35 10.52
N ASP A 403 3.81 11.33 11.32
CA ASP A 403 4.65 12.04 12.29
C ASP A 403 5.76 12.93 11.70
N ALA A 404 5.83 13.12 10.37
CA ALA A 404 6.76 14.08 9.77
C ALA A 404 6.56 15.49 10.31
N THR A 405 7.65 16.25 10.32
CA THR A 405 7.69 17.60 10.89
C THR A 405 7.88 18.65 9.79
N PRO A 406 7.68 19.95 10.08
CA PRO A 406 8.00 21.01 9.13
C PRO A 406 9.43 20.97 8.59
N VAL A 407 10.40 20.45 9.35
CA VAL A 407 11.77 20.26 8.86
C VAL A 407 11.83 19.22 7.75
N ASP A 408 11.11 18.10 7.91
CA ASP A 408 11.01 17.06 6.88
C ASP A 408 10.39 17.63 5.59
N PHE A 409 9.30 18.40 5.73
CA PHE A 409 8.66 19.10 4.62
C PHE A 409 9.59 20.09 3.93
N ALA A 410 10.36 20.88 4.69
CA ALA A 410 11.31 21.84 4.13
C ALA A 410 12.39 21.18 3.28
N TYR A 411 12.98 20.07 3.76
CA TYR A 411 13.96 19.29 2.99
C TYR A 411 13.36 18.57 1.80
N TYR A 412 12.07 18.20 1.87
CA TYR A 412 11.36 17.62 0.73
C TYR A 412 11.17 18.62 -0.41
N ILE A 413 10.85 19.89 -0.11
CA ILE A 413 10.76 20.92 -1.14
C ILE A 413 12.14 21.17 -1.77
N HIS A 414 13.13 21.47 -0.94
CA HIS A 414 14.49 21.71 -1.41
C HIS A 414 15.51 21.69 -0.26
N SER A 415 16.70 21.16 -0.51
CA SER A 415 17.78 21.10 0.50
C SER A 415 18.15 22.48 1.05
N ASP A 416 18.19 23.53 0.22
CA ASP A 416 18.44 24.92 0.68
C ASP A 416 17.31 25.50 1.53
N ILE A 417 16.06 25.13 1.26
CA ILE A 417 14.91 25.55 2.07
C ILE A 417 15.00 24.86 3.43
N GLY A 418 15.30 23.56 3.45
CA GLY A 418 15.62 22.82 4.67
C GLY A 418 16.74 23.45 5.48
N ASN A 419 17.87 23.81 4.84
CA ASN A 419 19.02 24.40 5.53
C ASN A 419 18.73 25.79 6.12
N ARG A 420 17.84 26.56 5.48
CA ARG A 420 17.53 27.96 5.84
C ARG A 420 16.20 28.13 6.59
N CYS A 421 15.44 27.05 6.78
CA CYS A 421 14.19 27.04 7.52
C CYS A 421 14.40 27.61 8.93
N THR A 422 13.61 28.59 9.34
CA THR A 422 13.64 29.21 10.69
C THR A 422 12.37 28.97 11.49
N GLY A 423 11.23 28.87 10.80
CA GLY A 423 9.95 28.54 11.40
C GLY A 423 9.02 27.95 10.37
N ALA A 424 7.84 27.55 10.82
CA ALA A 424 6.77 27.06 9.96
C ALA A 424 5.44 27.66 10.36
N ARG A 425 4.59 27.87 9.38
CA ARG A 425 3.19 28.23 9.56
C ARG A 425 2.34 27.07 9.07
N ILE A 426 1.52 26.52 9.96
CA ILE A 426 0.63 25.39 9.69
C ILE A 426 -0.79 25.91 9.78
N ASN A 427 -1.57 25.80 8.68
CA ASN A 427 -2.93 26.33 8.58
C ASN A 427 -3.00 27.79 9.05
N GLU A 428 -2.10 28.63 8.50
CA GLU A 428 -1.95 30.06 8.81
C GLU A 428 -1.45 30.40 10.23
N LYS A 429 -1.22 29.41 11.11
CA LYS A 429 -0.73 29.61 12.48
C LYS A 429 0.75 29.29 12.62
N MET A 430 1.50 30.19 13.25
CA MET A 430 2.91 29.93 13.60
C MET A 430 3.00 28.70 14.49
N SER A 431 3.85 27.75 14.11
CA SER A 431 4.00 26.48 14.81
C SER A 431 5.49 26.12 14.97
N PRO A 432 5.87 25.47 16.10
CA PRO A 432 7.21 24.93 16.29
C PRO A 432 7.63 23.96 15.19
N LEU A 433 8.93 23.88 14.92
CA LEU A 433 9.50 23.03 13.86
C LEU A 433 9.44 21.52 14.18
N ASP A 434 9.22 21.15 15.43
CA ASP A 434 9.04 19.79 15.91
C ASP A 434 7.57 19.35 15.97
N THR A 435 6.64 20.23 15.58
CA THR A 435 5.21 19.90 15.50
C THR A 435 4.99 18.78 14.48
N MET A 436 4.27 17.73 14.87
CA MET A 436 3.87 16.67 13.96
C MET A 436 2.80 17.18 12.99
N LEU A 437 3.07 17.07 11.70
CA LEU A 437 2.16 17.43 10.64
C LEU A 437 1.01 16.42 10.56
N LYS A 438 -0.17 16.90 10.17
CA LYS A 438 -1.35 16.08 9.92
C LYS A 438 -1.71 16.12 8.46
N SER A 439 -2.28 15.02 7.97
CA SER A 439 -2.80 15.00 6.61
C SER A 439 -3.92 16.04 6.49
N GLY A 440 -3.83 16.93 5.49
CA GLY A 440 -4.71 18.09 5.36
C GLY A 440 -4.04 19.43 5.63
N ASP A 441 -2.90 19.44 6.34
CA ASP A 441 -2.27 20.67 6.78
C ASP A 441 -1.67 21.47 5.62
N LEU A 442 -1.96 22.77 5.58
CA LEU A 442 -1.28 23.74 4.72
C LEU A 442 -0.02 24.22 5.43
N VAL A 443 1.15 23.88 4.90
CA VAL A 443 2.45 24.15 5.51
C VAL A 443 3.23 25.17 4.69
N GLU A 444 3.54 26.30 5.31
CA GLU A 444 4.43 27.33 4.77
C GLU A 444 5.72 27.36 5.58
N ILE A 445 6.86 27.20 4.90
CA ILE A 445 8.18 27.27 5.53
C ILE A 445 8.70 28.69 5.47
N ILE A 446 9.03 29.22 6.64
CA ILE A 446 9.68 30.51 6.78
C ILE A 446 11.19 30.27 6.69
N VAL A 447 11.85 30.94 5.75
CA VAL A 447 13.29 30.83 5.53
C VAL A 447 13.98 32.14 5.88
N ASP A 448 15.16 32.03 6.48
CA ASP A 448 16.07 33.17 6.66
C ASP A 448 17.35 32.93 5.84
N LYS A 449 17.64 33.86 4.93
CA LYS A 449 18.82 33.83 4.06
C LYS A 449 20.13 33.93 4.85
N ASN A 450 20.09 34.52 6.04
CA ASN A 450 21.27 34.70 6.91
C ASN A 450 21.52 33.50 7.83
N ARG A 451 20.63 32.50 7.83
CA ARG A 451 20.78 31.32 8.68
C ARG A 451 22.01 30.52 8.26
N ALA A 452 22.90 30.26 9.22
CA ALA A 452 24.15 29.52 9.01
C ALA A 452 23.97 28.00 8.74
N GLY A 453 22.74 27.50 8.72
CA GLY A 453 22.41 26.09 8.46
C GLY A 453 21.48 25.44 9.50
N PRO A 454 21.23 24.12 9.36
CA PRO A 454 20.41 23.35 10.29
C PRO A 454 21.06 23.22 11.68
N ALA A 455 20.21 23.08 12.70
CA ALA A 455 20.65 22.82 14.07
C ALA A 455 20.83 21.31 14.32
N GLU A 456 21.74 20.94 15.21
CA GLU A 456 22.00 19.52 15.55
C GLU A 456 20.79 18.86 16.23
N ASP A 457 20.04 19.62 17.02
CA ASP A 457 18.82 19.15 17.70
C ASP A 457 17.71 18.70 16.74
N TRP A 458 17.74 19.15 15.48
CA TRP A 458 16.76 18.71 14.48
C TRP A 458 16.82 17.21 14.20
N LEU A 459 17.96 16.56 14.44
CA LEU A 459 18.08 15.10 14.30
C LEU A 459 17.18 14.33 15.29
N LYS A 460 16.77 14.95 16.40
CA LYS A 460 15.91 14.34 17.42
C LYS A 460 14.47 14.17 16.93
N PHE A 461 13.96 15.12 16.14
CA PHE A 461 12.56 15.14 15.73
C PHE A 461 12.34 14.97 14.22
N ALA A 462 13.34 15.25 13.36
CA ALA A 462 13.26 14.95 11.94
C ALA A 462 13.05 13.45 11.72
N LYS A 463 12.01 13.09 10.97
CA LYS A 463 11.60 11.70 10.76
C LYS A 463 12.20 11.09 9.50
N THR A 464 12.25 11.86 8.42
CA THR A 464 12.69 11.37 7.11
C THR A 464 14.20 11.17 7.06
N ASN A 465 14.65 10.12 6.37
CA ASN A 465 16.07 9.87 6.19
C ASN A 465 16.72 10.91 5.31
N MET A 466 15.98 11.42 4.32
CA MET A 466 16.44 12.52 3.48
C MET A 466 16.82 13.75 4.32
N ALA A 467 15.93 14.23 5.19
CA ALA A 467 16.23 15.36 6.07
C ALA A 467 17.41 15.04 6.99
N ARG A 468 17.40 13.87 7.65
CA ARG A 468 18.49 13.45 8.55
C ARG A 468 19.84 13.37 7.85
N THR A 469 19.87 12.86 6.62
CA THR A 469 21.10 12.71 5.83
C THR A 469 21.64 14.07 5.39
N HIS A 470 20.77 14.97 4.90
CA HIS A 470 21.17 16.33 4.58
C HIS A 470 21.70 17.09 5.80
N ILE A 471 21.02 17.00 6.95
CA ILE A 471 21.45 17.61 8.21
C ILE A 471 22.82 17.05 8.64
N LYS A 472 22.99 15.72 8.67
CA LYS A 472 24.27 15.07 9.03
C LYS A 472 25.40 15.47 8.08
N SER A 473 25.14 15.49 6.78
CA SER A 473 26.11 15.88 5.74
C SER A 473 26.57 17.33 5.91
N PHE A 474 25.63 18.24 6.17
CA PHE A 474 25.93 19.65 6.44
C PHE A 474 26.77 19.82 7.71
N LEU A 475 26.38 19.17 8.82
CA LEU A 475 27.11 19.24 10.09
C LEU A 475 28.52 18.64 9.97
N LYS A 476 28.69 17.54 9.23
CA LYS A 476 30.00 16.92 8.94
C LYS A 476 30.89 17.87 8.13
N LYS A 477 30.36 18.52 7.09
CA LYS A 477 31.10 19.54 6.31
C LYS A 477 31.50 20.73 7.18
N LYS A 478 30.62 21.22 8.06
CA LYS A 478 30.91 22.33 8.99
C LYS A 478 32.02 21.97 9.99
N ARG A 479 31.96 20.78 10.59
CA ARG A 479 32.99 20.25 11.50
C ARG A 479 34.34 20.06 10.79
N GLY A 480 34.33 19.48 9.59
CA GLY A 480 35.55 19.29 8.77
C GLY A 480 36.17 20.59 8.26
N GLY A 481 35.35 21.59 7.94
CA GLY A 481 35.79 22.94 7.57
C GLY A 481 36.45 23.67 8.74
N LEU A 482 35.87 23.58 9.94
CA LEU A 482 36.46 24.11 11.17
C LEU A 482 37.81 23.43 11.47
N ALA A 483 37.90 22.10 11.39
CA ALA A 483 39.14 21.37 11.61
C ALA A 483 40.27 21.80 10.65
N LYS A 484 39.95 22.04 9.36
CA LYS A 484 40.92 22.57 8.37
C LYS A 484 41.37 24.02 8.65
N ILE A 485 40.50 24.85 9.24
CA ILE A 485 40.84 26.22 9.62
C ILE A 485 41.74 26.24 10.86
N PHE A 486 41.45 25.38 11.85
CA PHE A 486 42.27 25.23 13.05
C PHE A 486 43.67 24.66 12.72
N SER A 487 43.77 23.67 11.84
CA SER A 487 45.08 23.14 11.40
C SER A 487 45.90 24.15 10.61
N ARG A 488 45.27 24.96 9.74
CA ARG A 488 45.95 26.06 9.03
C ARG A 488 46.41 27.19 9.94
N ARG A 489 45.71 27.45 11.05
CA ARG A 489 46.14 28.44 12.06
C ARG A 489 47.31 27.94 12.89
N GLN A 490 47.31 26.68 13.31
CA GLN A 490 48.45 26.08 14.02
C GLN A 490 49.72 26.01 13.16
N ALA A 491 49.60 25.68 11.87
CA ALA A 491 50.73 25.68 10.94
C ALA A 491 51.33 27.06 10.65
N LYS A 492 50.58 28.15 10.89
CA LYS A 492 51.09 29.54 10.77
C LYS A 492 51.76 30.05 12.04
N THR A 493 51.48 29.46 13.20
CA THR A 493 52.09 29.85 14.49
C THR A 493 53.39 29.10 14.81
N THR A 494 53.74 28.06 14.04
CA THR A 494 54.96 27.24 14.26
C THR A 494 56.14 27.59 13.34
N ASN A 495 56.07 28.68 12.57
CA ASN A 495 57.25 29.26 11.91
C ASN A 495 57.68 30.54 12.66
N PRO A 496 58.51 30.45 13.71
CA PRO A 496 59.31 31.59 14.14
C PRO A 496 60.44 31.79 13.12
N SER A 497 60.70 33.05 12.82
CA SER A 497 61.80 33.53 11.96
C SER A 497 63.16 33.25 12.59
#